data_AF-A0AAJ2SDP4-F1
#
_entry.id   AF-A0AAJ2SDP4-F1
#
_cell.length_a   1.000
_cell.length_b   1.000
_cell.length_c   1.000
_cell.angle_alpha   90.00
_cell.angle_beta   90.00
_cell.angle_gamma   90.00
#
_symmetry.space_group_name_H-M   'P 1'
#
loop_
_entity.id
_entity.type
_entity.pdbx_description
1 polymer ?
#
loop_
_entity_poly.entity_id
_entity_poly.type
_entity_poly.pdbx_seq_one_letter_code
_entity_poly.pdbx_strand_id
1 'polypeptide(L)'
;MRISFLLILLTFSIQSFGQTLKDCSTCSTQIIKIEQIKDLSIDEIRFLTNDLFARKGYKFKVSTIDNYYSTKTWYKPIEDNNKIEYNSTEKQNIKLFQERTKVLKEDREKLIEDLKLFKVALLQNNEEILNTNFNFSVKKILGEKNSENYKYFFEVIHNLNVDEIGWFKKQAHYKKKIDNLSETYGYEMIIESNNVFFRYDYDSGSEDIKDELYTSDIYKEFTYFWNFKFINNQLKFIDFGVAG
;
A
#
# COMPACT_ATOMS: atom_id res chain seq x y z
N MET A 1 -49.84 37.30 -25.75
CA MET A 1 -49.09 36.04 -25.56
C MET A 1 -47.69 36.40 -25.05
N ARG A 2 -47.45 36.36 -23.73
CA ARG A 2 -46.14 36.65 -23.12
C ARG A 2 -45.51 35.31 -22.72
N ILE A 3 -44.45 34.91 -23.42
CA ILE A 3 -43.68 33.71 -23.11
C ILE A 3 -42.66 34.11 -22.05
N SER A 4 -42.86 33.67 -20.80
CA SER A 4 -41.83 33.78 -19.76
C SER A 4 -40.81 32.67 -19.96
N PHE A 5 -39.55 33.05 -20.15
CA PHE A 5 -38.41 32.14 -20.02
C PHE A 5 -38.14 31.90 -18.54
N LEU A 6 -38.43 30.69 -18.05
CA LEU A 6 -37.97 30.22 -16.74
C LEU A 6 -36.48 29.88 -16.84
N LEU A 7 -35.65 30.72 -16.23
CA LEU A 7 -34.21 30.50 -16.08
C LEU A 7 -34.02 29.43 -14.99
N ILE A 8 -33.75 28.19 -15.38
CA ILE A 8 -33.42 27.11 -14.45
C ILE A 8 -31.99 27.31 -13.97
N LEU A 9 -31.85 27.87 -12.77
CA LEU A 9 -30.58 27.89 -12.02
C LEU A 9 -30.29 26.45 -11.55
N LEU A 10 -29.48 25.73 -12.32
CA LEU A 10 -28.87 24.48 -11.91
C LEU A 10 -27.93 24.76 -10.73
N THR A 11 -28.42 24.52 -9.51
CA THR A 11 -27.57 24.46 -8.32
C THR A 11 -26.74 23.17 -8.40
N PHE A 12 -25.56 23.27 -9.02
CA PHE A 12 -24.50 22.29 -8.76
C PHE A 12 -24.13 22.43 -7.29
N SER A 13 -24.69 21.56 -6.45
CA SER A 13 -24.13 21.29 -5.13
C SER A 13 -22.75 20.68 -5.37
N ILE A 14 -21.72 21.52 -5.38
CA ILE A 14 -20.34 21.05 -5.24
C ILE A 14 -20.32 20.37 -3.89
N GLN A 15 -20.43 19.05 -3.89
CA GLN A 15 -20.02 18.26 -2.74
C GLN A 15 -18.54 18.57 -2.56
N SER A 16 -18.26 19.50 -1.65
CA SER A 16 -16.91 19.80 -1.19
C SER A 16 -16.38 18.50 -0.59
N PHE A 17 -15.70 17.70 -1.41
CA PHE A 17 -14.80 16.68 -0.91
C PHE A 17 -13.77 17.43 -0.09
N GLY A 18 -13.86 17.32 1.24
CA GLY A 18 -12.91 17.96 2.14
C GLY A 18 -11.49 17.64 1.69
N GLN A 19 -10.70 18.68 1.42
CA GLN A 19 -9.34 18.50 0.93
C GLN A 19 -8.55 17.65 1.93
N THR A 20 -7.80 16.66 1.43
CA THR A 20 -6.91 15.82 2.23
C THR A 20 -5.95 16.70 3.02
N LEU A 21 -5.86 16.47 4.34
CA LEU A 21 -5.02 17.24 5.23
C LEU A 21 -3.53 16.98 4.93
N LYS A 22 -2.76 18.03 4.68
CA LYS A 22 -1.34 17.94 4.31
C LYS A 22 -0.38 18.21 5.47
N ASP A 23 -0.78 19.09 6.38
CA ASP A 23 -0.04 19.47 7.58
C ASP A 23 -1.02 19.83 8.69
N CYS A 24 -0.51 20.14 9.89
CA CYS A 24 -1.31 20.49 11.04
C CYS A 24 -1.32 21.98 11.39
N SER A 25 -1.14 22.86 10.41
CA SER A 25 -1.21 24.32 10.60
C SER A 25 -2.53 24.81 11.19
N THR A 26 -3.63 24.12 10.92
CA THR A 26 -4.96 24.45 11.45
C THR A 26 -5.41 23.53 12.60
N CYS A 27 -4.62 22.52 12.98
CA CYS A 27 -5.02 21.51 13.97
C CYS A 27 -5.23 22.06 15.39
N SER A 28 -4.78 23.29 15.68
CA SER A 28 -5.00 23.97 16.97
C SER A 28 -6.34 24.71 17.06
N THR A 29 -6.94 25.06 15.92
CA THR A 29 -8.16 25.89 15.83
C THR A 29 -9.32 25.18 15.14
N GLN A 30 -9.06 24.13 14.38
CA GLN A 30 -10.06 23.38 13.61
C GLN A 30 -10.10 21.92 14.04
N ILE A 31 -11.31 21.40 14.24
CA ILE A 31 -11.54 19.97 14.42
C ILE A 31 -11.39 19.29 13.06
N ILE A 32 -10.45 18.36 12.96
CA ILE A 32 -10.21 17.56 11.76
C ILE A 32 -11.33 16.54 11.62
N LYS A 33 -11.82 16.37 10.39
CA LYS A 33 -12.84 15.38 10.05
C LYS A 33 -12.21 14.13 9.45
N ILE A 34 -12.87 12.99 9.62
CA ILE A 34 -12.39 11.72 9.09
C ILE A 34 -12.18 11.76 7.57
N GLU A 35 -12.99 12.52 6.83
CA GLU A 35 -12.88 12.67 5.38
C GLU A 35 -11.56 13.30 4.95
N GLN A 36 -10.94 14.13 5.78
CA GLN A 36 -9.67 14.79 5.48
C GLN A 36 -8.47 13.84 5.63
N ILE A 37 -8.66 12.71 6.32
CA ILE A 37 -7.58 11.77 6.67
C ILE A 37 -7.89 10.32 6.26
N LYS A 38 -9.07 10.04 5.72
CA LYS A 38 -9.51 8.67 5.34
C LYS A 38 -8.55 8.04 4.34
N ASP A 39 -7.97 8.84 3.45
CA ASP A 39 -7.05 8.40 2.41
C ASP A 39 -5.58 8.59 2.78
N LEU A 40 -5.24 8.74 4.07
CA LEU A 40 -3.86 8.83 4.50
C LEU A 40 -3.34 7.48 5.00
N SER A 41 -2.06 7.23 4.75
CA SER A 41 -1.32 6.09 5.29
C SER A 41 -0.94 6.29 6.76
N ILE A 42 -0.51 5.21 7.43
CA ILE A 42 0.02 5.26 8.81
C ILE A 42 1.14 6.31 8.93
N ASP A 43 2.04 6.36 7.94
CA ASP A 43 3.16 7.31 7.93
C ASP A 43 2.69 8.76 7.81
N GLU A 44 1.66 9.02 7.01
CA GLU A 44 1.10 10.35 6.83
C GLU A 44 0.31 10.80 8.07
N ILE A 45 -0.46 9.91 8.70
CA ILE A 45 -1.11 10.22 9.99
C ILE A 45 -0.07 10.48 11.09
N ARG A 46 1.01 9.69 11.12
CA ARG A 46 2.15 9.91 12.02
C ARG A 46 2.81 11.25 11.77
N PHE A 47 2.98 11.64 10.50
CA PHE A 47 3.47 12.96 10.14
C PHE A 47 2.56 14.08 10.66
N LEU A 48 1.25 14.00 10.45
CA LEU A 48 0.29 14.98 10.97
C LEU A 48 0.33 15.08 12.51
N THR A 49 0.42 13.93 13.18
CA THR A 49 0.53 13.87 14.64
C THR A 49 1.81 14.55 15.13
N ASN A 50 2.94 14.26 14.48
CA ASN A 50 4.21 14.92 14.79
C ASN A 50 4.18 16.41 14.46
N ASP A 51 3.53 16.83 13.38
CA ASP A 51 3.42 18.25 13.02
C ASP A 51 2.59 19.02 14.04
N LEU A 52 1.51 18.42 14.56
CA LEU A 52 0.75 18.96 15.69
C LEU A 52 1.65 19.13 16.92
N PHE A 53 2.40 18.09 17.29
CA PHE A 53 3.30 18.14 18.43
C PHE A 53 4.42 19.16 18.27
N ALA A 54 5.04 19.25 17.09
CA ALA A 54 6.06 20.23 16.77
C ALA A 54 5.54 21.66 16.95
N ARG A 55 4.31 21.95 16.48
CA ARG A 55 3.67 23.26 16.65
C ARG A 55 3.41 23.63 18.10
N LYS A 56 3.32 22.64 18.99
CA LYS A 56 3.22 22.82 20.45
C LYS A 56 4.57 22.90 21.15
N GLY A 57 5.67 22.87 20.39
CA GLY A 57 7.02 22.93 20.93
C GLY A 57 7.54 21.59 21.45
N TYR A 58 6.95 20.47 21.03
CA TYR A 58 7.47 19.15 21.40
C TYR A 58 8.89 18.96 20.85
N LYS A 59 9.85 18.75 21.75
CA LYS A 59 11.24 18.45 21.41
C LYS A 59 11.39 16.96 21.09
N PHE A 60 11.77 16.64 19.87
CA PHE A 60 11.92 15.25 19.42
C PHE A 60 13.27 14.67 19.86
N LYS A 61 13.25 13.42 20.37
CA LYS A 61 14.49 12.70 20.73
C LYS A 61 15.19 12.07 19.53
N VAL A 62 14.42 11.75 18.49
CA VAL A 62 14.94 11.17 17.24
C VAL A 62 15.53 12.30 16.41
N SER A 63 16.85 12.28 16.23
CA SER A 63 17.61 13.36 15.59
C SER A 63 17.09 13.72 14.19
N THR A 64 16.68 12.73 13.39
CA THR A 64 16.16 12.98 12.04
C THR A 64 14.85 13.76 12.05
N ILE A 65 13.97 13.51 13.01
CA ILE A 65 12.69 14.23 13.15
C ILE A 65 12.94 15.64 13.71
N ASP A 66 13.79 15.75 14.74
CA ASP A 66 14.11 17.06 15.32
C ASP A 66 14.82 17.98 14.33
N ASN A 67 15.78 17.44 13.56
CA ASN A 67 16.46 18.17 12.49
C ASN A 67 15.47 18.65 11.42
N TYR A 68 14.52 17.80 11.02
CA TYR A 68 13.48 18.18 10.05
C TYR A 68 12.68 19.40 10.55
N TYR A 69 12.19 19.37 11.79
CA TYR A 69 11.39 20.48 12.32
C TYR A 69 12.23 21.72 12.65
N SER A 70 13.51 21.55 13.00
CA SER A 70 14.44 22.67 13.22
C SER A 70 14.67 23.54 11.98
N THR A 71 14.41 23.01 10.78
CA THR A 71 14.40 23.83 9.54
C THR A 71 13.17 24.75 9.41
N LYS A 72 12.15 24.58 10.25
CA LYS A 72 10.88 25.31 10.17
C LYS A 72 10.94 26.54 11.07
N THR A 73 10.71 27.71 10.49
CA THR A 73 10.74 29.01 11.21
C THR A 73 9.73 29.11 12.36
N TRP A 74 8.65 28.32 12.31
CA TRP A 74 7.61 28.28 13.34
C TRP A 74 7.88 27.27 14.45
N TYR A 75 8.84 26.36 14.31
CA TYR A 75 9.15 25.35 15.33
C TYR A 75 9.97 25.98 16.44
N LYS A 76 9.43 25.92 17.67
CA LYS A 76 10.07 26.46 18.87
C LYS A 76 10.02 25.38 19.96
N PRO A 77 10.98 24.44 19.98
CA PRO A 77 10.98 23.37 20.97
C PRO A 77 11.14 23.94 22.38
N ILE A 78 10.37 23.41 23.33
CA ILE A 78 10.52 23.73 24.74
C ILE A 78 11.47 22.72 25.42
N GLU A 79 12.02 23.08 26.57
CA GLU A 79 12.98 22.22 27.28
C GLU A 79 12.35 20.94 27.83
N ASP A 80 11.13 21.05 28.34
CA ASP A 80 10.42 19.97 29.03
C ASP A 80 9.05 19.71 28.39
N ASN A 81 8.96 18.62 27.63
CA ASN A 81 7.73 18.22 26.93
C ASN A 81 6.55 18.00 27.89
N ASN A 82 6.77 17.75 29.19
CA ASN A 82 5.69 17.57 30.17
C ASN A 82 4.91 18.87 30.44
N LYS A 83 5.47 20.03 30.07
CA LYS A 83 4.81 21.33 30.18
C LYS A 83 3.90 21.65 28.97
N ILE A 84 3.81 20.75 28.00
CA ILE A 84 2.94 20.94 26.83
C ILE A 84 1.50 20.67 27.22
N GLU A 85 0.67 21.70 27.13
CA GLU A 85 -0.77 21.58 27.27
C GLU A 85 -1.46 21.62 25.92
N TYR A 86 -2.34 20.62 25.72
CA TYR A 86 -3.21 20.54 24.55
C TYR A 86 -4.60 21.08 24.87
N ASN A 87 -5.12 21.94 24.01
CA ASN A 87 -6.49 22.44 24.12
C ASN A 87 -7.51 21.34 23.74
N SER A 88 -8.81 21.61 23.88
CA SER A 88 -9.88 20.65 23.57
C SER A 88 -9.84 20.18 22.11
N THR A 89 -9.65 21.11 21.16
CA THR A 89 -9.54 20.82 19.72
C THR A 89 -8.36 19.90 19.42
N GLU A 90 -7.19 20.21 19.98
CA GLU A 90 -5.95 19.42 19.79
C GLU A 90 -6.11 18.02 20.37
N LYS A 91 -6.68 17.88 21.58
CA LYS A 91 -6.97 16.58 22.19
C LYS A 91 -7.90 15.72 21.33
N GLN A 92 -8.94 16.34 20.76
CA GLN A 92 -9.86 15.65 19.85
C GLN A 92 -9.16 15.20 18.56
N ASN A 93 -8.32 16.05 17.97
CA ASN A 93 -7.56 15.71 16.76
C ASN A 93 -6.52 14.61 17.02
N ILE A 94 -5.81 14.66 18.15
CA ILE A 94 -4.87 13.61 18.57
C ILE A 94 -5.60 12.27 18.70
N LYS A 95 -6.76 12.25 19.36
CA LYS A 95 -7.58 11.04 19.52
C LYS A 95 -8.00 10.48 18.15
N LEU A 96 -8.48 11.34 17.24
CA LEU A 96 -8.85 10.94 15.88
C LEU A 96 -7.65 10.31 15.13
N PHE A 97 -6.47 10.92 15.20
CA PHE A 97 -5.26 10.37 14.56
C PHE A 97 -4.83 9.03 15.16
N GLN A 98 -4.93 8.88 16.48
CA GLN A 98 -4.64 7.61 17.18
C GLN A 98 -5.61 6.50 16.74
N GLU A 99 -6.92 6.78 16.74
CA GLU A 99 -7.95 5.83 16.31
C GLU A 99 -7.77 5.43 14.85
N ARG A 100 -7.53 6.41 13.96
CA ARG A 100 -7.28 6.11 12.55
C ARG A 100 -6.01 5.28 12.34
N THR A 101 -4.94 5.60 13.07
CA THR A 101 -3.68 4.83 13.03
C THR A 101 -3.89 3.38 13.48
N LYS A 102 -4.70 3.18 14.53
CA LYS A 102 -5.03 1.85 15.04
C LYS A 102 -5.76 1.02 13.98
N VAL A 103 -6.83 1.55 13.39
CA VAL A 103 -7.59 0.86 12.32
C VAL A 103 -6.67 0.47 11.16
N LEU A 104 -5.82 1.40 10.69
CA LEU A 104 -4.90 1.12 9.58
C LEU A 104 -3.87 0.02 9.90
N LYS A 105 -3.45 -0.09 11.16
CA LYS A 105 -2.55 -1.16 11.62
C LYS A 105 -3.26 -2.50 11.68
N GLU A 106 -4.47 -2.54 12.21
CA GLU A 106 -5.31 -3.74 12.27
C GLU A 106 -5.63 -4.25 10.85
N ASP A 107 -5.98 -3.37 9.92
CA ASP A 107 -6.20 -3.71 8.50
C ASP A 107 -4.93 -4.33 7.87
N ARG A 108 -3.75 -3.75 8.16
CA ARG A 108 -2.47 -4.24 7.67
C ARG A 108 -2.13 -5.62 8.26
N GLU A 109 -2.29 -5.78 9.57
CA GLU A 109 -2.06 -7.06 10.25
C GLU A 109 -2.96 -8.15 9.67
N LYS A 110 -4.23 -7.83 9.44
CA LYS A 110 -5.18 -8.75 8.83
C LYS A 110 -4.80 -9.16 7.41
N LEU A 111 -4.34 -8.21 6.59
CA LEU A 111 -3.84 -8.51 5.24
C LEU A 111 -2.62 -9.45 5.29
N ILE A 112 -1.68 -9.21 6.21
CA ILE A 112 -0.50 -10.08 6.37
C ILE A 112 -0.90 -11.50 6.78
N GLU A 113 -1.87 -11.65 7.69
CA GLU A 113 -2.43 -12.96 8.07
C GLU A 113 -3.05 -13.68 6.87
N ASP A 114 -3.86 -12.97 6.08
CA ASP A 114 -4.50 -13.52 4.88
C ASP A 114 -3.46 -13.96 3.83
N LEU A 115 -2.38 -13.18 3.64
CA LEU A 115 -1.28 -13.55 2.74
C LEU A 115 -0.55 -14.82 3.21
N LYS A 116 -0.30 -14.95 4.51
CA LYS A 116 0.30 -16.16 5.10
C LYS A 116 -0.61 -17.37 4.91
N LEU A 117 -1.89 -17.21 5.22
CA LEU A 117 -2.88 -18.27 5.05
C LEU A 117 -3.02 -18.69 3.59
N PHE A 118 -3.08 -17.72 2.66
CA PHE A 118 -3.13 -18.00 1.22
C PHE A 118 -1.91 -18.78 0.76
N LYS A 119 -0.70 -18.35 1.15
CA LYS A 119 0.56 -19.04 0.82
C LYS A 119 0.51 -20.49 1.29
N VAL A 120 0.16 -20.74 2.55
CA VAL A 120 0.08 -22.11 3.10
C VAL A 120 -0.96 -22.94 2.36
N ALA A 121 -2.17 -22.39 2.16
CA ALA A 121 -3.25 -23.09 1.49
C ALA A 121 -2.89 -23.47 0.05
N LEU A 122 -2.23 -22.57 -0.69
CA LEU A 122 -1.80 -22.86 -2.07
C LEU A 122 -0.73 -23.94 -2.11
N LEU A 123 0.32 -23.84 -1.26
CA LEU A 123 1.42 -24.81 -1.23
C LEU A 123 0.95 -26.21 -0.80
N GLN A 124 -0.09 -26.29 0.02
CA GLN A 124 -0.71 -27.56 0.45
C GLN A 124 -1.85 -28.02 -0.46
N ASN A 125 -2.17 -27.28 -1.53
CA ASN A 125 -3.31 -27.54 -2.41
C ASN A 125 -4.64 -27.70 -1.65
N ASN A 126 -4.85 -26.87 -0.61
CA ASN A 126 -6.06 -26.84 0.20
C ASN A 126 -7.16 -26.02 -0.50
N GLU A 127 -7.89 -26.67 -1.42
CA GLU A 127 -8.97 -26.05 -2.20
C GLU A 127 -10.10 -25.49 -1.34
N GLU A 128 -10.40 -26.08 -0.17
CA GLU A 128 -11.48 -25.57 0.69
C GLU A 128 -11.18 -24.15 1.19
N ILE A 129 -9.97 -23.94 1.71
CA ILE A 129 -9.52 -22.62 2.18
C ILE A 129 -9.40 -21.65 1.01
N LEU A 130 -8.80 -22.08 -0.11
CA LEU A 130 -8.61 -21.23 -1.29
C LEU A 130 -9.95 -20.70 -1.83
N ASN A 131 -10.94 -21.57 -1.96
CA ASN A 131 -12.26 -21.19 -2.48
C ASN A 131 -13.02 -20.31 -1.47
N THR A 132 -13.08 -20.72 -0.19
CA THR A 132 -13.89 -20.05 0.83
C THR A 132 -13.34 -18.67 1.19
N ASN A 133 -12.03 -18.58 1.41
CA ASN A 133 -11.41 -17.37 1.95
C ASN A 133 -10.97 -16.42 0.84
N PHE A 134 -10.56 -16.92 -0.32
CA PHE A 134 -9.86 -16.13 -1.33
C PHE A 134 -10.56 -16.05 -2.69
N ASN A 135 -11.72 -16.70 -2.89
CA ASN A 135 -12.36 -16.82 -4.20
C ASN A 135 -11.39 -17.40 -5.24
N PHE A 136 -10.60 -18.41 -4.83
CA PHE A 136 -9.53 -18.97 -5.64
C PHE A 136 -9.71 -20.48 -5.82
N SER A 137 -9.76 -20.94 -7.06
CA SER A 137 -9.73 -22.36 -7.42
C SER A 137 -8.50 -22.66 -8.25
N VAL A 138 -7.66 -23.60 -7.81
CA VAL A 138 -6.39 -23.91 -8.49
C VAL A 138 -6.67 -24.37 -9.91
N LYS A 139 -7.54 -25.36 -10.09
CA LYS A 139 -7.83 -25.92 -11.42
C LYS A 139 -8.45 -24.88 -12.36
N LYS A 140 -9.31 -24.00 -11.85
CA LYS A 140 -10.05 -23.04 -12.67
C LYS A 140 -9.21 -21.82 -13.06
N ILE A 141 -8.31 -21.39 -12.18
CA ILE A 141 -7.49 -20.19 -12.35
C ILE A 141 -6.12 -20.54 -12.92
N LEU A 142 -5.44 -21.53 -12.35
CA LEU A 142 -4.07 -21.91 -12.72
C LEU A 142 -4.02 -23.02 -13.77
N GLY A 143 -5.07 -23.83 -13.90
CA GLY A 143 -5.11 -24.98 -14.79
C GLY A 143 -4.42 -26.21 -14.20
N GLU A 144 -3.87 -27.05 -15.07
CA GLU A 144 -3.17 -28.28 -14.69
C GLU A 144 -1.80 -28.00 -14.05
N LYS A 145 -1.29 -28.90 -13.21
CA LYS A 145 -0.01 -28.71 -12.49
C LYS A 145 1.21 -28.47 -13.39
N ASN A 146 1.15 -28.93 -14.63
CA ASN A 146 2.20 -28.78 -15.62
C ASN A 146 2.07 -27.48 -16.44
N SER A 147 0.97 -26.73 -16.30
CA SER A 147 0.76 -25.47 -17.01
C SER A 147 1.79 -24.42 -16.57
N GLU A 148 2.16 -23.54 -17.49
CA GLU A 148 3.05 -22.41 -17.19
C GLU A 148 2.49 -21.53 -16.08
N ASN A 149 1.21 -21.18 -16.17
CA ASN A 149 0.51 -20.38 -15.17
C ASN A 149 0.59 -21.00 -13.76
N TYR A 150 0.36 -22.30 -13.62
CA TYR A 150 0.49 -23.00 -12.34
C TYR A 150 1.93 -22.95 -11.83
N LYS A 151 2.90 -23.32 -12.67
CA LYS A 151 4.32 -23.37 -12.29
C LYS A 151 4.82 -22.02 -11.81
N TYR A 152 4.63 -20.98 -12.61
CA TYR A 152 5.14 -19.64 -12.31
C TYR A 152 4.47 -19.05 -11.06
N PHE A 153 3.16 -19.20 -10.90
CA PHE A 153 2.50 -18.72 -9.68
C PHE A 153 2.98 -19.47 -8.44
N PHE A 154 3.14 -20.79 -8.54
CA PHE A 154 3.65 -21.60 -7.43
C PHE A 154 5.06 -21.17 -7.03
N GLU A 155 5.95 -20.89 -8.00
CA GLU A 155 7.30 -20.39 -7.71
C GLU A 155 7.29 -19.02 -7.02
N VAL A 156 6.42 -18.09 -7.45
CA VAL A 156 6.26 -16.79 -6.78
C VAL A 156 5.87 -16.98 -5.33
N ILE A 157 4.85 -17.81 -5.06
CA ILE A 157 4.34 -18.05 -3.71
C ILE A 157 5.35 -18.83 -2.85
N HIS A 158 6.09 -19.77 -3.44
CA HIS A 158 7.16 -20.49 -2.77
C HIS A 158 8.27 -19.53 -2.30
N ASN A 159 8.76 -18.66 -3.20
CA ASN A 159 9.86 -17.73 -2.95
C ASN A 159 9.49 -16.48 -2.14
N LEU A 160 8.20 -16.18 -1.97
CA LEU A 160 7.73 -15.03 -1.21
C LEU A 160 8.00 -15.17 0.29
N ASN A 161 8.72 -14.23 0.91
CA ASN A 161 8.79 -14.12 2.36
C ASN A 161 7.84 -13.00 2.85
N VAL A 162 6.67 -13.39 3.37
CA VAL A 162 5.64 -12.43 3.81
C VAL A 162 6.12 -11.60 5.01
N ASP A 163 7.03 -12.12 5.84
CA ASP A 163 7.57 -11.39 6.99
C ASP A 163 8.59 -10.31 6.60
N GLU A 164 9.11 -10.35 5.38
CA GLU A 164 10.09 -9.38 4.85
C GLU A 164 9.48 -8.31 3.95
N ILE A 165 8.14 -8.22 3.89
CA ILE A 165 7.45 -7.19 3.10
C ILE A 165 7.79 -5.80 3.68
N GLY A 166 8.46 -4.98 2.86
CA GLY A 166 8.77 -3.60 3.20
C GLY A 166 7.60 -2.67 2.92
N TRP A 167 7.20 -1.87 3.91
CA TRP A 167 6.09 -0.91 3.78
C TRP A 167 6.61 0.53 3.66
N PHE A 168 6.01 1.29 2.74
CA PHE A 168 6.19 2.73 2.64
C PHE A 168 4.87 3.39 2.28
N LYS A 169 4.32 4.21 3.18
CA LYS A 169 2.99 4.81 3.02
C LYS A 169 1.92 3.75 2.73
N LYS A 170 1.28 3.82 1.55
CA LYS A 170 0.25 2.88 1.06
C LYS A 170 0.81 1.79 0.16
N GLN A 171 2.13 1.72 0.02
CA GLN A 171 2.79 0.72 -0.81
C GLN A 171 3.50 -0.28 0.08
N ALA A 172 3.54 -1.52 -0.40
CA ALA A 172 4.42 -2.53 0.14
C ALA A 172 5.05 -3.35 -0.99
N HIS A 173 6.25 -3.86 -0.76
CA HIS A 173 6.95 -4.60 -1.78
C HIS A 173 7.82 -5.70 -1.18
N TYR A 174 7.84 -6.84 -1.86
CA TYR A 174 8.85 -7.88 -1.74
C TYR A 174 9.28 -8.29 -3.15
N LYS A 175 10.60 -8.41 -3.37
CA LYS A 175 11.18 -8.86 -4.64
C LYS A 175 12.37 -9.76 -4.39
N LYS A 176 12.41 -10.89 -5.12
CA LYS A 176 13.59 -11.74 -5.26
C LYS A 176 13.92 -11.88 -6.74
N LYS A 177 15.13 -11.50 -7.14
CA LYS A 177 15.66 -11.71 -8.51
C LYS A 177 16.74 -12.79 -8.45
N ILE A 178 16.73 -13.70 -9.42
CA ILE A 178 17.78 -14.68 -9.68
C ILE A 178 18.33 -14.37 -11.06
N ASP A 179 19.66 -14.35 -11.18
CA ASP A 179 20.38 -14.18 -12.43
C ASP A 179 21.44 -15.28 -12.51
N ASN A 180 21.38 -16.13 -13.55
CA ASN A 180 22.33 -17.21 -13.78
C ASN A 180 23.27 -16.94 -14.95
N LEU A 181 23.37 -15.67 -15.38
CA LEU A 181 24.06 -15.16 -16.56
C LEU A 181 23.39 -15.53 -17.90
N SER A 182 22.63 -16.62 -17.98
CA SER A 182 21.90 -16.96 -19.21
C SER A 182 20.49 -16.39 -19.23
N GLU A 183 19.83 -16.38 -18.07
CA GLU A 183 18.44 -16.03 -17.88
C GLU A 183 18.28 -15.32 -16.53
N THR A 184 17.30 -14.42 -16.44
CA THR A 184 16.86 -13.87 -15.16
C THR A 184 15.42 -14.23 -14.83
N TYR A 185 15.17 -14.38 -13.53
CA TYR A 185 13.85 -14.69 -12.98
C TYR A 185 13.53 -13.70 -11.86
N GLY A 186 12.32 -13.14 -11.88
CA GLY A 186 11.79 -12.24 -10.85
C GLY A 186 10.58 -12.85 -10.15
N TYR A 187 10.58 -12.79 -8.82
CA TYR A 187 9.44 -13.15 -7.97
C TYR A 187 9.05 -11.94 -7.14
N GLU A 188 7.91 -11.35 -7.44
CA GLU A 188 7.49 -10.10 -6.80
C GLU A 188 6.11 -10.20 -6.17
N MET A 189 5.94 -9.47 -5.07
CA MET A 189 4.64 -9.14 -4.52
C MET A 189 4.58 -7.65 -4.21
N ILE A 190 3.62 -6.95 -4.80
CA ILE A 190 3.41 -5.50 -4.67
C ILE A 190 2.04 -5.27 -4.04
N ILE A 191 1.96 -4.36 -3.07
CA ILE A 191 0.70 -3.89 -2.50
C ILE A 191 0.58 -2.41 -2.84
N GLU A 192 -0.54 -2.02 -3.44
CA GLU A 192 -0.88 -0.61 -3.69
C GLU A 192 -2.27 -0.30 -3.14
N SER A 193 -2.30 0.41 -2.02
CA SER A 193 -3.51 0.63 -1.23
C SER A 193 -4.18 -0.70 -0.85
N ASN A 194 -5.23 -1.09 -1.59
CA ASN A 194 -5.98 -2.33 -1.35
C ASN A 194 -5.74 -3.39 -2.43
N ASN A 195 -4.95 -3.08 -3.46
CA ASN A 195 -4.62 -4.04 -4.51
C ASN A 195 -3.35 -4.79 -4.12
N VAL A 196 -3.32 -6.09 -4.38
CA VAL A 196 -2.17 -6.95 -4.16
C VAL A 196 -1.86 -7.64 -5.47
N PHE A 197 -0.62 -7.52 -5.92
CA PHE A 197 -0.13 -8.04 -7.18
C PHE A 197 0.95 -9.07 -6.88
N PHE A 198 0.87 -10.23 -7.50
CA PHE A 198 1.97 -11.18 -7.58
C PHE A 198 2.50 -11.16 -9.01
N ARG A 199 3.82 -11.17 -9.18
CA ARG A 199 4.43 -11.20 -10.52
C ARG A 199 5.55 -12.23 -10.60
N TYR A 200 5.59 -12.89 -11.75
CA TYR A 200 6.72 -13.69 -12.21
C TYR A 200 7.27 -13.03 -13.46
N ASP A 201 8.53 -12.62 -13.41
CA ASP A 201 9.24 -12.01 -14.54
C ASP A 201 10.29 -12.98 -15.07
N TYR A 202 10.43 -13.06 -16.38
CA TYR A 202 11.45 -13.84 -17.06
C TYR A 202 12.09 -13.02 -18.17
N ASP A 203 13.41 -13.12 -18.28
CA ASP A 203 14.20 -12.56 -19.38
C ASP A 203 15.27 -13.57 -19.81
N SER A 204 15.38 -13.82 -21.11
CA SER A 204 16.46 -14.60 -21.70
C SER A 204 17.71 -13.73 -21.89
N GLY A 205 18.36 -13.39 -20.79
CA GLY A 205 19.58 -12.61 -20.78
C GLY A 205 19.98 -12.18 -19.37
N SER A 206 21.12 -11.51 -19.27
CA SER A 206 21.61 -10.91 -18.03
C SER A 206 22.20 -9.54 -18.32
N GLU A 207 21.94 -8.56 -17.44
CA GLU A 207 22.52 -7.22 -17.51
C GLU A 207 24.06 -7.23 -17.33
N ASP A 208 24.61 -8.31 -16.78
CA ASP A 208 26.05 -8.49 -16.55
C ASP A 208 26.80 -8.97 -17.80
N ILE A 209 26.10 -9.48 -18.82
CA ILE A 209 26.67 -9.80 -20.13
C ILE A 209 26.30 -8.71 -21.12
N LYS A 210 27.25 -7.79 -21.36
CA LYS A 210 27.04 -6.58 -22.16
C LYS A 210 27.50 -6.71 -23.63
N ASP A 211 28.07 -7.86 -24.00
CA ASP A 211 28.82 -8.02 -25.24
C ASP A 211 28.45 -9.35 -25.91
N GLU A 212 27.35 -9.35 -26.68
CA GLU A 212 26.81 -10.56 -27.29
C GLU A 212 27.04 -10.58 -28.80
N LEU A 213 28.25 -11.01 -29.19
CA LEU A 213 28.52 -11.46 -30.57
C LEU A 213 27.81 -12.80 -30.91
N TYR A 214 27.20 -13.44 -29.91
CA TYR A 214 26.52 -14.73 -29.97
C TYR A 214 25.26 -14.77 -29.09
N THR A 215 24.32 -13.84 -29.26
CA THR A 215 22.96 -14.04 -28.74
C THR A 215 22.31 -15.20 -29.46
N SER A 216 21.79 -16.19 -28.75
CA SER A 216 20.89 -17.17 -29.37
C SER A 216 19.67 -16.44 -29.96
N ASP A 217 19.25 -16.81 -31.16
CA ASP A 217 18.27 -16.10 -32.02
C ASP A 217 16.83 -15.91 -31.47
N ILE A 218 16.57 -16.07 -30.17
CA ILE A 218 15.23 -15.89 -29.60
C ILE A 218 15.33 -15.16 -28.24
N TYR A 219 15.31 -13.83 -28.28
CA TYR A 219 15.02 -13.01 -27.11
C TYR A 219 13.58 -13.28 -26.66
N LYS A 220 13.41 -13.68 -25.40
CA LYS A 220 12.13 -13.97 -24.76
C LYS A 220 12.08 -13.24 -23.43
N GLU A 221 11.18 -12.27 -23.35
CA GLU A 221 10.84 -11.56 -22.12
C GLU A 221 9.34 -11.71 -21.90
N PHE A 222 8.93 -12.04 -20.68
CA PHE A 222 7.52 -12.06 -20.33
C PHE A 222 7.30 -11.91 -18.82
N THR A 223 6.12 -11.45 -18.48
CA THR A 223 5.64 -11.26 -17.11
C THR A 223 4.27 -11.92 -16.96
N TYR A 224 4.16 -12.85 -16.03
CA TYR A 224 2.86 -13.30 -15.53
C TYR A 224 2.48 -12.46 -14.30
N PHE A 225 1.20 -12.11 -14.20
CA PHE A 225 0.69 -11.37 -13.04
C PHE A 225 -0.64 -11.93 -12.55
N TRP A 226 -0.81 -11.93 -11.22
CA TRP A 226 -2.04 -12.34 -10.54
C TRP A 226 -2.50 -11.25 -9.60
N ASN A 227 -3.73 -10.81 -9.79
CA ASN A 227 -4.27 -9.65 -9.12
C ASN A 227 -5.27 -10.08 -8.04
N PHE A 228 -5.07 -9.52 -6.86
CA PHE A 228 -5.93 -9.69 -5.71
C PHE A 228 -6.33 -8.32 -5.17
N LYS A 229 -7.40 -8.30 -4.39
CA LYS A 229 -7.87 -7.10 -3.69
C LYS A 229 -8.20 -7.43 -2.25
N PHE A 230 -7.74 -6.60 -1.32
CA PHE A 230 -8.13 -6.65 0.07
C PHE A 230 -9.37 -5.79 0.27
N ILE A 231 -10.52 -6.44 0.44
CA ILE A 231 -11.83 -5.80 0.61
C ILE A 231 -12.59 -6.48 1.75
N ASN A 232 -13.27 -5.69 2.57
CA ASN A 232 -14.05 -6.19 3.70
C ASN A 232 -13.24 -7.13 4.61
N ASN A 233 -12.00 -6.75 4.91
CA ASN A 233 -11.05 -7.51 5.73
C ASN A 233 -10.73 -8.92 5.20
N GLN A 234 -10.82 -9.11 3.89
CA GLN A 234 -10.48 -10.36 3.21
C GLN A 234 -9.71 -10.11 1.92
N LEU A 235 -8.64 -10.86 1.70
CA LEU A 235 -7.95 -10.93 0.42
C LEU A 235 -8.77 -11.77 -0.58
N LYS A 236 -9.05 -11.23 -1.77
CA LYS A 236 -9.82 -11.92 -2.81
C LYS A 236 -9.12 -11.88 -4.16
N PHE A 237 -9.10 -12.99 -4.86
CA PHE A 237 -8.63 -13.07 -6.23
C PHE A 237 -9.55 -12.28 -7.18
N ILE A 238 -8.95 -11.60 -8.16
CA ILE A 238 -9.64 -10.80 -9.17
C ILE A 238 -9.45 -11.42 -10.55
N ASP A 239 -8.21 -11.44 -11.05
CA ASP A 239 -7.85 -11.96 -12.37
C ASP A 239 -6.35 -12.29 -12.45
N PHE A 240 -5.93 -12.83 -13.60
CA PHE A 240 -4.54 -13.04 -13.94
C PHE A 240 -4.32 -12.74 -15.42
N GLY A 241 -3.07 -12.49 -15.81
CA GLY A 241 -2.71 -12.26 -17.19
C GLY A 241 -1.23 -12.46 -17.46
N VAL A 242 -0.86 -12.30 -18.72
CA VAL A 242 0.51 -12.38 -19.22
C VAL A 242 0.78 -11.17 -20.09
N ALA A 243 1.95 -10.58 -19.95
CA ALA A 243 2.50 -9.56 -20.84
C ALA A 243 3.87 -10.04 -21.34
N GLY A 244 4.27 -9.66 -22.55
CA GLY A 244 5.51 -10.05 -23.21
C GLY A 244 5.49 -9.64 -24.67
#